data_AF-A0A4T0BRB5-F1
#
_entry.id   AF-A0A4T0BRB5-F1
#
_cell.length_a   1.000
_cell.length_b   1.000
_cell.length_c   1.000
_cell.angle_alpha   90.00
_cell.angle_beta   90.00
_cell.angle_gamma   90.00
#
_symmetry.space_group_name_H-M   'P 1'
#
loop_
_entity.id
_entity.type
_entity.pdbx_description
1 polymer ?
#
loop_
_entity_poly.entity_id
_entity_poly.type
_entity_poly.pdbx_seq_one_letter_code
_entity_poly.pdbx_strand_id
1 'polypeptide(L)'
;QLTKSEYLTINCISDTIALSDENTQALSTLIGSSLFSDISTNSADIPNKLKRAAMTLVDRYSSFIKKNPNFLPPVLTFLFTILASTPADKIKLADASAKSLEQLCSSCRKSLTPHLGELLQQCPQALSGPSANSYQKEKIMAALASIIQALPTEEAKAAPLISLIEVVENDLNTAIRTLHEGNLEDSEILGTSALQCLASIGKGIQAPTNDVVDVDSDGDEDDDNSATTNNFWTAQAGVEIQKRIVQCINIVEYLHSPGDAMDAACAILRAGLKETKPGPFVFPPEATVAFIDKAQITTPRIEAIIGTACSFVSNCSRKTSPHMFNEMCAVYNRVALVMQQLGDPANDPQLAQLCIDFLQRLLVSYLDVLLAPSDEEIAAAMQFVINCMVGDAPMLKRNACSFFETLLGLANPRTAHTLPPCRVPPLAIITAFATPLSRALIFNMGGLAQRSEIESLCKPLRALVFSQPGLAKAHLEEGLMDPQFPSTNVGEKEKRVFLAKVLGLRGGRQTVVVVKEFWALCKGTVTSFE
;
A
#
# COMPACT_ATOMS: atom_id res chain seq x y z
N GLN A 1 -33.51 35.44 8.07
CA GLN A 1 -33.74 34.03 8.44
C GLN A 1 -34.03 33.26 7.17
N LEU A 2 -33.01 32.61 6.60
CA LEU A 2 -33.21 31.69 5.48
C LEU A 2 -33.89 30.42 6.00
N THR A 3 -34.93 30.00 5.31
CA THR A 3 -35.72 28.81 5.62
C THR A 3 -35.01 27.53 5.17
N LYS A 4 -35.34 26.41 5.82
CA LYS A 4 -34.80 25.06 5.53
C LYS A 4 -34.85 24.67 4.04
N SER A 5 -35.86 25.13 3.29
CA SER A 5 -35.98 24.81 1.86
C SER A 5 -34.92 25.55 1.03
N GLU A 6 -34.58 26.78 1.37
CA GLU A 6 -33.61 27.59 0.63
C GLU A 6 -32.20 26.99 0.69
N TYR A 7 -31.79 26.44 1.84
CA TYR A 7 -30.51 25.71 1.97
C TYR A 7 -30.45 24.44 1.14
N LEU A 8 -31.56 23.68 1.09
CA LEU A 8 -31.61 22.47 0.29
C LEU A 8 -31.51 22.81 -1.20
N THR A 9 -32.18 23.88 -1.64
CA THR A 9 -32.15 24.37 -3.01
C THR A 9 -30.74 24.84 -3.39
N ILE A 10 -30.06 25.62 -2.53
CA ILE A 10 -28.67 26.09 -2.76
C ILE A 10 -27.68 24.92 -2.84
N ASN A 11 -27.89 23.87 -2.04
CA ASN A 11 -27.10 22.65 -2.14
C ASN A 11 -27.36 21.93 -3.47
N CYS A 12 -28.62 21.80 -3.91
CA CYS A 12 -28.96 21.12 -5.16
C CYS A 12 -28.42 21.79 -6.43
N ILE A 13 -28.12 23.08 -6.39
CA ILE A 13 -27.60 23.85 -7.54
C ILE A 13 -26.07 24.02 -7.53
N SER A 14 -25.35 23.52 -6.51
CA SER A 14 -23.89 23.72 -6.38
C SER A 14 -23.10 23.20 -7.58
N ASP A 15 -23.58 22.10 -8.19
CA ASP A 15 -22.90 21.40 -9.26
C ASP A 15 -23.15 22.08 -10.63
N THR A 16 -24.10 23.03 -10.67
CA THR A 16 -24.56 23.74 -11.87
C THR A 16 -24.22 25.24 -11.85
N ILE A 17 -23.78 25.78 -10.72
CA ILE A 17 -23.39 27.18 -10.61
C ILE A 17 -22.05 27.38 -11.32
N ALA A 18 -22.09 28.03 -12.49
CA ALA A 18 -20.90 28.65 -13.05
C ALA A 18 -20.41 29.74 -12.07
N LEU A 19 -19.12 29.73 -11.75
CA LEU A 19 -18.45 30.73 -10.91
C LEU A 19 -18.36 32.08 -11.64
N SER A 20 -19.50 32.72 -11.90
CA SER A 20 -19.57 34.13 -12.32
C SER A 20 -19.30 35.04 -11.12
N ASP A 21 -18.95 36.30 -11.37
CA ASP A 21 -18.65 37.29 -10.32
C ASP A 21 -19.87 37.52 -9.39
N GLU A 22 -21.08 37.57 -9.94
CA GLU A 22 -22.32 37.72 -9.18
C GLU A 22 -22.59 36.53 -8.24
N ASN A 23 -22.40 35.30 -8.74
CA ASN A 23 -22.56 34.08 -7.93
C ASN A 23 -21.50 33.99 -6.84
N THR A 24 -20.27 34.43 -7.13
CA THR A 24 -19.15 34.51 -6.18
C THR A 24 -19.45 35.49 -5.05
N GLN A 25 -20.07 36.63 -5.36
CA GLN A 25 -20.47 37.64 -4.37
C GLN A 25 -21.64 37.17 -3.50
N ALA A 26 -22.63 36.49 -4.08
CA ALA A 26 -23.73 35.88 -3.35
C ALA A 26 -23.23 34.78 -2.40
N LEU A 27 -22.32 33.91 -2.86
CA LEU A 27 -21.70 32.87 -2.02
C LEU A 27 -20.85 33.47 -0.90
N SER A 28 -20.09 34.53 -1.17
CA SER A 28 -19.33 35.26 -0.15
C SER A 28 -20.24 35.81 0.94
N THR A 29 -21.41 36.35 0.56
CA THR A 29 -22.40 36.88 1.50
C THR A 29 -23.04 35.77 2.33
N LEU A 30 -23.35 34.61 1.72
CA LEU A 30 -23.95 33.47 2.41
C LEU A 30 -22.99 32.82 3.40
N ILE A 31 -21.77 32.50 2.95
CA ILE A 31 -20.75 31.83 3.76
C ILE A 31 -20.18 32.77 4.83
N GLY A 32 -20.02 34.06 4.50
CA GLY A 32 -19.57 35.10 5.42
C GLY A 32 -20.64 35.62 6.39
N SER A 33 -21.87 35.12 6.31
CA SER A 33 -22.94 35.51 7.25
C SER A 33 -22.74 34.87 8.63
N SER A 34 -23.57 35.27 9.61
CA SER A 34 -23.64 34.65 10.94
C SER A 34 -24.17 33.20 10.91
N LEU A 35 -24.42 32.62 9.73
CA LEU A 35 -24.98 31.28 9.59
C LEU A 35 -24.25 30.23 10.42
N PHE A 36 -22.92 30.15 10.29
CA PHE A 36 -22.14 29.14 10.99
C PHE A 36 -22.09 29.41 12.49
N SER A 37 -22.01 30.66 12.92
CA SER A 37 -22.05 31.02 14.35
C SER A 37 -23.41 30.73 14.97
N ASP A 38 -24.51 31.03 14.26
CA ASP A 38 -25.89 30.86 14.74
C ASP A 38 -26.29 29.38 14.81
N ILE A 39 -25.76 28.55 13.90
CA ILE A 39 -25.94 27.10 13.96
C ILE A 39 -25.06 26.48 15.08
N SER A 40 -23.89 27.08 15.34
CA SER A 40 -22.93 26.62 16.36
C SER A 40 -23.37 26.92 17.79
N THR A 41 -24.23 27.90 18.04
CA THR A 41 -24.72 28.27 19.39
C THR A 41 -25.50 27.16 20.08
N ASN A 42 -25.74 26.03 19.40
CA ASN A 42 -26.16 24.75 19.95
C ASN A 42 -27.36 24.84 20.91
N SER A 43 -28.28 25.78 20.67
CA SER A 43 -29.57 25.80 21.33
C SER A 43 -30.36 24.55 20.95
N ALA A 44 -31.11 23.99 21.90
CA ALA A 44 -31.86 22.75 21.73
C ALA A 44 -32.85 22.77 20.54
N ASP A 45 -33.15 23.96 19.99
CA ASP A 45 -34.13 24.20 18.93
C ASP A 45 -33.59 24.05 17.49
N ILE A 46 -32.28 23.87 17.27
CA ILE A 46 -31.75 23.82 15.89
C ILE A 46 -31.84 22.38 15.32
N PRO A 47 -32.63 22.14 14.26
CA PRO A 47 -32.81 20.78 13.73
C PRO A 47 -31.53 20.20 13.15
N ASN A 48 -31.23 18.92 13.43
CA ASN A 48 -30.09 18.20 12.84
C ASN A 48 -30.04 18.26 11.29
N LYS A 49 -31.21 18.36 10.64
CA LYS A 49 -31.30 18.51 9.18
C LYS A 49 -30.65 19.82 8.69
N LEU A 50 -30.74 20.89 9.48
CA LEU A 50 -30.11 22.17 9.16
C LEU A 50 -28.59 22.09 9.33
N LYS A 51 -28.11 21.47 10.42
CA LYS A 51 -26.68 21.19 10.63
C LYS A 51 -26.09 20.37 9.46
N ARG A 52 -26.80 19.33 9.02
CA ARG A 52 -26.40 18.55 7.83
C ARG A 52 -26.40 19.38 6.55
N ALA A 53 -27.42 20.20 6.32
CA ALA A 53 -27.46 21.06 5.14
C ALA A 53 -26.29 22.06 5.12
N ALA A 54 -25.89 22.60 6.28
CA ALA A 54 -24.73 23.47 6.41
C ALA A 54 -23.41 22.72 6.17
N MET A 55 -23.25 21.49 6.65
CA MET A 55 -22.07 20.67 6.31
C MET A 55 -22.02 20.33 4.81
N THR A 56 -23.15 19.94 4.22
CA THR A 56 -23.22 19.68 2.76
C THR A 56 -22.89 20.92 1.94
N LEU A 57 -23.21 22.11 2.44
CA LEU A 57 -22.80 23.38 1.85
C LEU A 57 -21.27 23.54 1.90
N VAL A 58 -20.65 23.30 3.05
CA VAL A 58 -19.18 23.36 3.21
C VAL A 58 -18.47 22.39 2.25
N ASP A 59 -18.97 21.15 2.14
CA ASP A 59 -18.40 20.13 1.25
C ASP A 59 -18.52 20.54 -0.22
N ARG A 60 -19.73 20.93 -0.66
CA ARG A 60 -20.03 21.30 -2.05
C ARG A 60 -19.28 22.56 -2.50
N TYR A 61 -19.08 23.52 -1.60
CA TYR A 61 -18.38 24.77 -1.90
C TYR A 61 -16.92 24.79 -1.42
N SER A 62 -16.33 23.63 -1.12
CA SER A 62 -14.93 23.50 -0.69
C SER A 62 -13.94 24.16 -1.67
N SER A 63 -14.16 24.04 -2.98
CA SER A 63 -13.38 24.71 -4.03
C SER A 63 -13.44 26.24 -3.97
N PHE A 64 -14.60 26.80 -3.61
CA PHE A 64 -14.77 28.24 -3.43
C PHE A 64 -14.09 28.72 -2.14
N ILE A 65 -14.24 27.97 -1.04
CA ILE A 65 -13.60 28.27 0.24
C ILE A 65 -12.08 28.24 0.11
N LYS A 66 -11.54 27.27 -0.65
CA LYS A 66 -10.10 27.20 -0.97
C LYS A 66 -9.56 28.47 -1.64
N LYS A 67 -10.37 29.10 -2.51
CA LYS A 67 -10.02 30.36 -3.18
C LYS A 67 -10.22 31.59 -2.28
N ASN A 68 -10.98 31.47 -1.20
CA ASN A 68 -11.32 32.56 -0.29
C ASN A 68 -11.03 32.16 1.19
N PRO A 69 -9.75 32.14 1.61
CA PRO A 69 -9.34 31.64 2.91
C PRO A 69 -9.98 32.34 4.12
N ASN A 70 -10.47 33.58 3.95
CA ASN A 70 -11.11 34.36 5.00
C ASN A 70 -12.34 33.66 5.62
N PHE A 71 -12.96 32.73 4.90
CA PHE A 71 -14.12 31.96 5.38
C PHE A 71 -13.75 30.68 6.15
N LEU A 72 -12.46 30.30 6.20
CA LEU A 72 -12.03 29.07 6.85
C LEU A 72 -12.26 29.07 8.38
N PRO A 73 -11.90 30.14 9.14
CA PRO A 73 -12.01 30.09 10.60
C PRO A 73 -13.45 29.89 11.12
N PRO A 74 -14.48 30.59 10.59
CA PRO A 74 -15.87 30.36 11.01
C PRO A 74 -16.36 28.94 10.69
N VAL A 75 -15.98 28.40 9.52
CA VAL A 75 -16.35 27.04 9.10
C VAL A 75 -15.70 26.00 9.99
N LEU A 76 -14.41 26.15 10.31
CA LEU A 76 -13.69 25.23 11.19
C LEU A 76 -14.24 25.26 12.61
N THR A 77 -14.48 26.44 13.17
CA THR A 77 -15.10 26.59 14.49
C THR A 77 -16.44 25.87 14.57
N PHE A 78 -17.26 25.98 13.51
CA PHE A 78 -18.53 25.26 13.41
C PHE A 78 -18.34 23.74 13.41
N LEU A 79 -17.40 23.21 12.61
CA LEU A 79 -17.13 21.77 12.55
C LEU A 79 -16.63 21.23 13.90
N PHE A 80 -15.69 21.92 14.55
CA PHE A 80 -15.18 21.57 15.89
C PHE A 80 -16.28 21.63 16.96
N THR A 81 -17.16 22.64 16.90
CA THR A 81 -18.30 22.75 17.82
C THR A 81 -19.26 21.57 17.68
N ILE A 82 -19.55 21.14 16.45
CA ILE A 82 -20.34 19.93 16.21
C ILE A 82 -19.65 18.71 16.83
N LEU A 83 -18.34 18.54 16.64
CA LEU A 83 -17.61 17.39 17.19
C LEU A 83 -17.60 17.38 18.72
N ALA A 84 -17.35 18.52 19.35
CA ALA A 84 -17.27 18.63 20.81
C ALA A 84 -18.62 18.46 21.51
N SER A 85 -19.73 18.84 20.87
CA SER A 85 -21.03 18.96 21.56
C SER A 85 -22.13 18.03 21.03
N THR A 86 -21.86 17.21 20.00
CA THR A 86 -22.88 16.29 19.47
C THR A 86 -23.11 15.13 20.44
N PRO A 87 -24.38 14.87 20.83
CA PRO A 87 -24.73 13.73 21.69
C PRO A 87 -24.44 12.36 21.04
N ALA A 88 -24.23 11.34 21.87
CA ALA A 88 -23.89 9.96 21.46
C ALA A 88 -24.95 9.30 20.55
N ASP A 89 -26.22 9.68 20.62
CA ASP A 89 -27.29 9.15 19.75
C ASP A 89 -27.21 9.67 18.29
N LYS A 90 -26.34 10.66 18.03
CA LYS A 90 -26.24 11.38 16.75
C LYS A 90 -24.87 11.27 16.08
N ILE A 91 -24.14 10.16 16.30
CA ILE A 91 -22.80 9.88 15.77
C ILE A 91 -22.63 10.22 14.29
N LYS A 92 -23.60 9.88 13.42
CA LYS A 92 -23.53 10.16 11.97
C LYS A 92 -23.33 11.65 11.63
N LEU A 93 -23.78 12.56 12.48
CA LEU A 93 -23.56 14.00 12.29
C LEU A 93 -22.10 14.37 12.61
N ALA A 94 -21.56 13.83 13.70
CA ALA A 94 -20.18 14.02 14.10
C ALA A 94 -19.21 13.38 13.09
N ASP A 95 -19.49 12.16 12.60
CA ASP A 95 -18.68 11.50 11.57
C ASP A 95 -18.60 12.33 10.28
N ALA A 96 -19.73 12.89 9.84
CA ALA A 96 -19.76 13.78 8.68
C ALA A 96 -18.92 15.05 8.92
N SER A 97 -19.03 15.66 10.11
CA SER A 97 -18.22 16.82 10.49
C SER A 97 -16.72 16.51 10.48
N ALA A 98 -16.31 15.37 11.04
CA ALA A 98 -14.92 14.95 11.09
C ALA A 98 -14.34 14.72 9.68
N LYS A 99 -15.14 14.13 8.78
CA LYS A 99 -14.75 13.93 7.39
C LYS A 99 -14.61 15.24 6.62
N SER A 100 -15.56 16.17 6.75
CA SER A 100 -15.49 17.50 6.14
C SER A 100 -14.27 18.27 6.64
N LEU A 101 -13.95 18.14 7.95
CA LEU A 101 -12.77 18.72 8.57
C LEU A 101 -11.47 18.17 7.94
N GLU A 102 -11.31 16.84 7.86
CA GLU A 102 -10.15 16.20 7.21
C GLU A 102 -9.96 16.71 5.77
N GLN A 103 -11.04 16.73 4.98
CA GLN A 103 -11.00 17.14 3.57
C GLN A 103 -10.62 18.61 3.39
N LEU A 104 -11.21 19.51 4.20
CA LEU A 104 -10.94 20.94 4.13
C LEU A 104 -9.50 21.25 4.56
N CYS A 105 -9.04 20.66 5.66
CA CYS A 105 -7.68 20.81 6.15
C CYS A 105 -6.65 20.28 5.15
N SER A 106 -6.88 19.09 4.57
CA SER A 106 -6.00 18.54 3.55
C SER A 106 -5.98 19.35 2.25
N SER A 107 -7.07 20.05 1.91
CA SER A 107 -7.17 20.87 0.69
C SER A 107 -6.62 22.29 0.85
N CYS A 108 -6.64 22.82 2.07
CA CYS A 108 -6.30 24.20 2.42
C CYS A 108 -5.10 24.30 3.37
N ARG A 109 -4.20 23.30 3.38
CA ARG A 109 -3.08 23.15 4.33
C ARG A 109 -2.33 24.46 4.61
N LYS A 110 -1.81 25.10 3.54
CA LYS A 110 -1.01 26.34 3.61
C LYS A 110 -1.80 27.50 4.23
N SER A 111 -3.05 27.69 3.80
CA SER A 111 -3.92 28.77 4.27
C SER A 111 -4.31 28.65 5.74
N LEU A 112 -4.24 27.44 6.31
CA LEU A 112 -4.61 27.16 7.70
C LEU A 112 -3.43 27.20 8.68
N THR A 113 -2.20 27.29 8.19
CA THR A 113 -1.00 27.39 9.03
C THR A 113 -1.08 28.49 10.11
N PRO A 114 -1.64 29.70 9.86
CA PRO A 114 -1.72 30.73 10.90
C PRO A 114 -2.67 30.38 12.05
N HIS A 115 -3.64 29.51 11.80
CA HIS A 115 -4.68 29.12 12.77
C HIS A 115 -4.35 27.82 13.51
N LEU A 116 -3.24 27.15 13.18
CA LEU A 116 -2.89 25.83 13.73
C LEU A 116 -2.88 25.82 15.27
N GLY A 117 -2.36 26.86 15.91
CA GLY A 117 -2.31 26.94 17.38
C GLY A 117 -3.70 26.91 18.03
N GLU A 118 -4.66 27.66 17.49
CA GLU A 118 -6.04 27.68 17.98
C GLU A 118 -6.74 26.33 17.75
N LEU A 119 -6.50 25.70 16.60
CA LEU A 119 -7.08 24.40 16.27
C LEU A 119 -6.53 23.28 17.17
N LEU A 120 -5.24 23.33 17.52
CA LEU A 120 -4.64 22.40 18.48
C LEU A 120 -5.25 22.54 19.88
N GLN A 121 -5.57 23.77 20.32
CA GLN A 121 -6.23 23.99 21.61
C GLN A 121 -7.68 23.49 21.65
N GLN A 122 -8.39 23.48 20.51
CA GLN A 122 -9.75 22.94 20.40
C GLN A 122 -9.79 21.41 20.30
N CYS A 123 -8.66 20.80 19.93
CA CYS A 123 -8.56 19.36 19.68
C CYS A 123 -8.97 18.48 20.88
N PRO A 124 -8.49 18.70 22.13
CA PRO A 124 -8.86 17.84 23.26
C PRO A 124 -10.36 17.78 23.54
N GLN A 125 -11.08 18.89 23.36
CA GLN A 125 -12.53 18.96 23.54
C GLN A 125 -13.27 18.16 22.46
N ALA A 126 -12.80 18.21 21.22
CA ALA A 126 -13.40 17.43 20.13
C ALA A 126 -13.11 15.92 20.25
N LEU A 127 -11.91 15.55 20.72
CA LEU A 127 -11.53 14.14 20.94
C LEU A 127 -12.24 13.50 22.15
N SER A 128 -12.69 14.33 23.10
CA SER A 128 -13.40 13.90 24.32
C SER A 128 -14.90 14.21 24.27
N GLY A 129 -15.44 14.56 23.10
CA GLY A 129 -16.84 14.90 22.93
C GLY A 129 -17.78 13.72 23.20
N PRO A 130 -19.08 13.96 23.50
CA PRO A 130 -20.03 12.90 23.85
C PRO A 130 -20.27 11.83 22.76
N SER A 131 -19.93 12.13 21.51
CA SER A 131 -20.05 11.21 20.37
C SER A 131 -18.70 10.74 19.82
N ALA A 132 -17.60 11.05 20.51
CA ALA A 132 -16.24 10.72 20.09
C ALA A 132 -16.05 9.21 19.93
N ASN A 133 -15.53 8.81 18.77
CA ASN A 133 -15.23 7.42 18.43
C ASN A 133 -13.88 7.35 17.68
N SER A 134 -13.35 6.15 17.44
CA SER A 134 -12.05 5.98 16.75
C SER A 134 -12.01 6.69 15.39
N TYR A 135 -13.05 6.52 14.59
CA TYR A 135 -13.16 7.16 13.27
C TYR A 135 -13.01 8.68 13.34
N GLN A 136 -13.72 9.34 14.25
CA GLN A 136 -13.65 10.79 14.41
C GLN A 136 -12.27 11.23 14.89
N LYS A 137 -11.69 10.52 15.86
CA LYS A 137 -10.34 10.80 16.35
C LYS A 137 -9.31 10.73 15.21
N GLU A 138 -9.32 9.65 14.42
CA GLU A 138 -8.46 9.47 13.25
C GLU A 138 -8.56 10.65 12.27
N LYS A 139 -9.79 11.09 11.97
CA LYS A 139 -10.05 12.18 11.02
C LYS A 139 -9.54 13.53 11.53
N ILE A 140 -9.76 13.84 12.80
CA ILE A 140 -9.27 15.06 13.44
C ILE A 140 -7.73 15.05 13.43
N MET A 141 -7.11 13.93 13.78
CA MET A 141 -5.65 13.78 13.80
C MET A 141 -5.04 13.96 12.40
N ALA A 142 -5.61 13.34 11.37
CA ALA A 142 -5.18 13.52 9.98
C ALA A 142 -5.35 14.97 9.49
N ALA A 143 -6.43 15.64 9.90
CA ALA A 143 -6.70 17.04 9.55
C ALA A 143 -5.61 17.97 10.08
N LEU A 144 -5.28 17.84 11.36
CA LEU A 144 -4.24 18.65 12.02
C LEU A 144 -2.86 18.34 11.45
N ALA A 145 -2.52 17.06 11.26
CA ALA A 145 -1.27 16.64 10.64
C ALA A 145 -1.09 17.20 9.22
N SER A 146 -2.19 17.31 8.44
CA SER A 146 -2.16 17.94 7.11
C SER A 146 -1.81 19.43 7.16
N ILE A 147 -2.23 20.15 8.21
CA ILE A 147 -1.86 21.57 8.38
C ILE A 147 -0.40 21.67 8.83
N ILE A 148 0.03 20.82 9.77
CA ILE A 148 1.43 20.74 10.24
C ILE A 148 2.36 20.53 9.05
N GLN A 149 2.01 19.64 8.13
CA GLN A 149 2.81 19.36 6.92
C GLN A 149 3.15 20.61 6.12
N ALA A 150 2.26 21.61 6.09
CA ALA A 150 2.43 22.83 5.30
C ALA A 150 3.17 23.96 6.03
N LEU A 151 3.67 23.74 7.25
CA LEU A 151 4.53 24.70 7.94
C LEU A 151 5.84 24.91 7.18
N PRO A 152 6.41 26.14 7.25
CA PRO A 152 7.47 26.57 6.34
C PRO A 152 8.82 25.88 6.57
N THR A 153 9.11 25.41 7.78
CA THR A 153 10.37 24.72 8.10
C THR A 153 10.11 23.40 8.81
N GLU A 154 11.03 22.44 8.68
CA GLU A 154 10.91 21.12 9.32
C GLU A 154 10.94 21.23 10.85
N GLU A 155 11.73 22.15 11.41
CA GLU A 155 11.80 22.44 12.84
C GLU A 155 10.45 22.94 13.38
N ALA A 156 9.75 23.79 12.61
CA ALA A 156 8.45 24.33 13.02
C ALA A 156 7.37 23.25 13.12
N LYS A 157 7.51 22.14 12.39
CA LYS A 157 6.60 21.00 12.45
C LYS A 157 6.73 20.20 13.74
N ALA A 158 7.88 20.25 14.40
CA ALA A 158 8.21 19.39 15.52
C ALA A 158 7.28 19.58 16.72
N ALA A 159 7.13 20.79 17.24
CA ALA A 159 6.34 21.04 18.46
C ALA A 159 4.84 20.69 18.29
N PRO A 160 4.14 21.15 17.23
CA PRO A 160 2.77 20.71 16.95
C PRO A 160 2.61 19.19 16.81
N LEU A 161 3.57 18.53 16.16
CA LEU A 161 3.52 17.09 15.97
C LEU A 161 3.72 16.34 17.29
N ILE A 162 4.64 16.80 18.13
CA ILE A 162 4.84 16.26 19.48
C ILE A 162 3.53 16.32 20.28
N SER A 163 2.80 17.44 20.23
CA SER A 163 1.49 17.53 20.90
C SER A 163 0.48 16.49 20.41
N LEU A 164 0.45 16.16 19.12
CA LEU A 164 -0.42 15.09 18.61
C LEU A 164 0.06 13.70 19.06
N ILE A 165 1.37 13.47 19.06
CA ILE A 165 1.97 12.21 19.54
C ILE A 165 1.70 12.01 21.03
N GLU A 166 1.76 13.06 21.85
CA GLU A 166 1.45 12.98 23.29
C GLU A 166 0.01 12.55 23.55
N VAL A 167 -0.95 12.96 22.70
CA VAL A 167 -2.33 12.47 22.82
C VAL A 167 -2.39 10.96 22.57
N VAL A 168 -1.68 10.47 21.53
CA VAL A 168 -1.60 9.04 21.25
C VAL A 168 -0.93 8.28 22.39
N GLU A 169 0.20 8.78 22.89
CA GLU A 169 0.94 8.15 24.01
C GLU A 169 0.07 8.07 25.28
N ASN A 170 -0.75 9.08 25.56
CA ASN A 170 -1.69 9.05 26.68
C ASN A 170 -2.79 7.99 26.49
N ASP A 171 -3.34 7.85 25.29
CA ASP A 171 -4.31 6.80 24.97
C ASP A 171 -3.66 5.41 25.08
N LEU A 172 -2.41 5.23 24.64
CA LEU A 172 -1.64 3.99 24.80
C LEU A 172 -1.33 3.67 26.26
N ASN A 173 -0.93 4.66 27.06
CA ASN A 173 -0.70 4.47 28.49
C ASN A 173 -2.00 4.05 29.20
N THR A 174 -3.14 4.57 28.76
CA THR A 174 -4.45 4.15 29.26
C THR A 174 -4.72 2.70 28.87
N ALA A 175 -4.48 2.31 27.62
CA ALA A 175 -4.60 0.92 27.17
C ALA A 175 -3.75 -0.05 28.01
N ILE A 176 -2.50 0.31 28.33
CA ILE A 176 -1.62 -0.49 29.20
C ILE A 176 -2.18 -0.60 30.63
N ARG A 177 -2.71 0.48 31.20
CA ARG A 177 -3.33 0.44 32.54
C ARG A 177 -4.52 -0.50 32.56
N THR A 178 -5.42 -0.36 31.58
CA THR A 178 -6.59 -1.23 31.40
C THR A 178 -6.19 -2.70 31.23
N LEU A 179 -5.05 -2.96 30.55
CA LEU A 179 -4.47 -4.30 30.43
C LEU A 179 -4.06 -4.87 31.79
N HIS A 180 -3.34 -4.09 32.61
CA HIS A 180 -2.90 -4.49 33.94
C HIS A 180 -4.06 -4.70 34.92
N GLU A 181 -5.19 -4.02 34.70
CA GLU A 181 -6.45 -4.23 35.44
C GLU A 181 -7.17 -5.51 35.03
N GLY A 182 -6.71 -6.20 33.97
CA GLY A 182 -7.28 -7.45 33.47
C GLY A 182 -8.37 -7.28 32.40
N ASN A 183 -8.65 -6.04 31.97
CA ASN A 183 -9.66 -5.73 30.96
C ASN A 183 -9.04 -5.81 29.56
N LEU A 184 -8.89 -7.02 29.04
CA LEU A 184 -8.15 -7.30 27.81
C LEU A 184 -8.78 -6.66 26.56
N GLU A 185 -10.10 -6.78 26.42
CA GLU A 185 -10.85 -6.28 25.26
C GLU A 185 -10.82 -4.75 25.18
N ASP A 186 -11.07 -4.06 26.29
CA ASP A 186 -11.01 -2.60 26.36
C ASP A 186 -9.58 -2.07 26.08
N SER A 187 -8.56 -2.77 26.59
CA SER A 187 -7.15 -2.45 26.30
C SER A 187 -6.86 -2.56 24.80
N GLU A 188 -7.35 -3.61 24.15
CA GLU A 188 -7.17 -3.82 22.71
C GLU A 188 -7.87 -2.75 21.87
N ILE A 189 -9.11 -2.39 22.22
CA ILE A 189 -9.86 -1.32 21.53
C ILE A 189 -9.12 0.01 21.65
N LEU A 190 -8.66 0.37 22.85
CA LEU A 190 -7.94 1.60 23.11
C LEU A 190 -6.58 1.63 22.39
N GLY A 191 -5.81 0.55 22.49
CA GLY A 191 -4.50 0.42 21.84
C GLY A 191 -4.60 0.49 20.31
N THR A 192 -5.58 -0.21 19.74
CA THR A 192 -5.85 -0.19 18.30
C THR A 192 -6.26 1.20 17.83
N SER A 193 -7.19 1.86 18.53
CA SER A 193 -7.65 3.20 18.18
C SER A 193 -6.52 4.24 18.23
N ALA A 194 -5.63 4.13 19.22
CA ALA A 194 -4.46 4.99 19.34
C ALA A 194 -3.47 4.79 18.18
N LEU A 195 -3.19 3.55 17.78
CA LEU A 195 -2.35 3.28 16.61
C LEU A 195 -3.00 3.74 15.30
N GLN A 196 -4.31 3.60 15.14
CA GLN A 196 -5.04 4.12 13.98
C GLN A 196 -4.98 5.65 13.91
N CYS A 197 -5.05 6.34 15.05
CA CYS A 197 -4.80 7.77 15.13
C CYS A 197 -3.38 8.12 14.68
N LEU A 198 -2.37 7.39 15.14
CA LEU A 198 -0.97 7.59 14.74
C LEU A 198 -0.74 7.32 13.24
N ALA A 199 -1.35 6.28 12.70
CA ALA A 199 -1.36 6.00 11.26
C ALA A 199 -2.00 7.15 10.47
N SER A 200 -3.08 7.73 11.00
CA SER A 200 -3.77 8.88 10.41
C SER A 200 -2.96 10.16 10.46
N ILE A 201 -2.19 10.39 11.54
CA ILE A 201 -1.17 11.46 11.60
C ILE A 201 -0.14 11.24 10.50
N GLY A 202 0.39 10.01 10.38
CA GLY A 202 1.37 9.64 9.35
C GLY A 202 0.86 9.90 7.94
N LYS A 203 -0.40 9.57 7.66
CA LYS A 203 -1.04 9.88 6.37
C LYS A 203 -1.24 11.38 6.16
N GLY A 204 -1.66 12.12 7.18
CA GLY A 204 -1.90 13.56 7.07
C GLY A 204 -0.62 14.35 6.82
N ILE A 205 0.48 13.95 7.48
CA ILE A 205 1.76 14.65 7.38
C ILE A 205 2.56 14.36 6.10
N GLN A 206 2.09 13.40 5.29
CA GLN A 206 2.71 13.09 4.00
C GLN A 206 2.68 14.28 3.04
N ALA A 207 3.74 14.40 2.24
CA ALA A 207 3.80 15.35 1.14
C ALA A 207 2.56 15.17 0.21
N PRO A 208 1.89 16.26 -0.22
CA PRO A 208 0.72 16.16 -1.08
C PRO A 208 1.04 15.40 -2.36
N THR A 209 0.09 14.60 -2.87
CA THR A 209 0.27 13.80 -4.09
C THR A 209 0.56 14.62 -5.35
N ASN A 210 0.28 15.94 -5.36
CA ASN A 210 0.62 16.82 -6.48
C ASN A 210 2.08 17.30 -6.45
N ASP A 211 2.78 17.09 -5.33
CA ASP A 211 4.24 17.26 -5.20
C ASP A 211 4.96 15.89 -5.27
N VAL A 212 4.23 14.81 -5.59
CA VAL A 212 4.84 13.51 -5.93
C VAL A 212 5.41 13.67 -7.32
N VAL A 213 6.70 13.98 -7.35
CA VAL A 213 7.58 13.76 -8.50
C VAL A 213 7.24 12.39 -9.06
N ASP A 214 6.79 12.41 -10.31
CA ASP A 214 6.40 11.22 -11.03
C ASP A 214 7.63 10.29 -11.07
N VAL A 215 7.42 9.05 -10.61
CA VAL A 215 8.49 8.07 -10.37
C VAL A 215 9.21 7.70 -11.68
N ASP A 216 8.65 8.12 -12.82
CA ASP A 216 9.20 7.95 -14.17
C ASP A 216 9.55 9.28 -14.89
N SER A 217 9.35 10.47 -14.30
CA SER A 217 9.86 11.74 -14.85
C SER A 217 11.17 12.16 -14.19
N ASP A 218 12.24 11.50 -14.63
CA ASP A 218 13.59 12.04 -14.62
C ASP A 218 13.63 13.28 -15.54
N GLY A 219 13.31 14.46 -15.02
CA GLY A 219 13.41 15.74 -15.73
C GLY A 219 13.93 16.87 -14.83
N ASP A 220 15.24 17.08 -14.88
CA ASP A 220 15.96 18.33 -14.60
C ASP A 220 15.36 19.28 -13.54
N GLU A 221 15.44 18.91 -12.26
CA GLU A 221 15.55 19.89 -11.16
C GLU A 221 16.93 19.74 -10.49
N ASP A 222 17.97 20.09 -11.25
CA ASP A 222 19.25 20.54 -10.72
C ASP A 222 19.03 21.89 -10.01
N ASP A 223 18.58 21.90 -8.75
CA ASP A 223 18.92 23.00 -7.81
C ASP A 223 18.66 22.72 -6.31
N ASP A 224 18.92 21.52 -5.79
CA ASP A 224 19.09 21.38 -4.33
C ASP A 224 20.11 20.32 -3.91
N ASN A 225 21.33 20.48 -4.40
CA ASN A 225 22.51 19.77 -3.89
C ASN A 225 23.00 20.35 -2.53
N SER A 226 22.13 21.05 -1.78
CA SER A 226 22.45 21.65 -0.46
C SER A 226 21.90 20.85 0.74
N ALA A 227 21.07 19.83 0.53
CA ALA A 227 20.28 19.20 1.59
C ALA A 227 20.85 17.90 2.21
N THR A 228 22.10 17.52 1.97
CA THR A 228 22.67 16.24 2.46
C THR A 228 23.47 16.31 3.77
N THR A 229 23.48 17.44 4.49
CA THR A 229 24.22 17.48 5.78
C THR A 229 23.49 18.04 7.00
N ASN A 230 22.28 18.63 6.89
CA ASN A 230 21.58 19.15 8.07
C ASN A 230 20.04 19.17 7.90
N ASN A 231 19.41 18.02 7.66
CA ASN A 231 17.95 17.92 7.78
C ASN A 231 17.57 17.73 9.26
N PHE A 232 16.61 18.52 9.78
CA PHE A 232 16.13 18.40 11.15
C PHE A 232 15.75 16.97 11.55
N TRP A 233 15.12 16.22 10.64
CA TRP A 233 14.66 14.85 10.89
C TRP A 233 15.80 13.82 10.94
N THR A 234 16.97 14.14 10.40
CA THR A 234 18.18 13.31 10.53
C THR A 234 19.07 13.76 11.70
N ALA A 235 18.77 14.91 12.31
CA ALA A 235 19.43 15.37 13.53
C ALA A 235 18.82 14.73 14.79
N GLN A 236 19.55 14.79 15.91
CA GLN A 236 19.17 14.14 17.17
C GLN A 236 17.74 14.46 17.63
N ALA A 237 17.30 15.72 17.47
CA ALA A 237 15.97 16.15 17.89
C ALA A 237 14.86 15.47 17.06
N GLY A 238 15.02 15.37 15.75
CA GLY A 238 14.08 14.67 14.87
C GLY A 238 14.08 13.16 15.09
N VAL A 239 15.25 12.57 15.30
CA VAL A 239 15.41 11.13 15.60
C VAL A 239 14.71 10.75 16.90
N GLU A 240 14.72 11.61 17.93
CA GLU A 240 13.99 11.32 19.18
C GLU A 240 12.47 11.28 18.97
N ILE A 241 11.93 12.12 18.06
CA ILE A 241 10.51 12.09 17.69
C ILE A 241 10.18 10.78 16.95
N GLN A 242 11.02 10.39 15.97
CA GLN A 242 10.89 9.11 15.27
C GLN A 242 10.90 7.92 16.24
N LYS A 243 11.81 7.95 17.23
CA LYS A 243 11.93 6.91 18.25
C LYS A 243 10.67 6.81 19.12
N ARG A 244 10.07 7.93 19.51
CA ARG A 244 8.76 7.93 20.22
C ARG A 244 7.67 7.26 19.39
N ILE A 245 7.60 7.56 18.08
CA ILE A 245 6.63 6.93 17.18
C ILE A 245 6.87 5.41 17.08
N VAL A 246 8.13 4.97 16.96
CA VAL A 246 8.48 3.54 16.95
C VAL A 246 8.15 2.86 18.28
N GLN A 247 8.33 3.55 19.41
CA GLN A 247 7.91 3.04 20.72
C GLN A 247 6.40 2.83 20.81
N CYS A 248 5.61 3.74 20.24
CA CYS A 248 4.16 3.56 20.14
C CYS A 248 3.80 2.29 19.36
N ILE A 249 4.48 2.00 18.25
CA ILE A 249 4.25 0.78 17.45
C ILE A 249 4.45 -0.49 18.28
N ASN A 250 5.45 -0.52 19.16
CA ASN A 250 5.77 -1.71 19.95
C ASN A 250 4.66 -2.12 20.95
N ILE A 251 3.61 -1.30 21.14
CA ILE A 251 2.45 -1.70 21.96
C ILE A 251 1.80 -2.99 21.47
N VAL A 252 1.87 -3.28 20.15
CA VAL A 252 1.25 -4.46 19.54
C VAL A 252 1.69 -5.78 20.17
N GLU A 253 2.88 -5.80 20.78
CA GLU A 253 3.45 -6.97 21.47
C GLU A 253 2.73 -7.31 22.78
N TYR A 254 2.04 -6.34 23.37
CA TYR A 254 1.35 -6.48 24.66
C TYR A 254 -0.16 -6.73 24.51
N LEU A 255 -0.71 -6.51 23.30
CA LEU A 255 -2.14 -6.69 23.04
C LEU A 255 -2.46 -8.17 22.82
N HIS A 256 -3.63 -8.62 23.29
CA HIS A 256 -4.01 -10.03 23.25
C HIS A 256 -4.39 -10.52 21.84
N SER A 257 -5.15 -9.73 21.08
CA SER A 257 -5.50 -10.01 19.67
C SER A 257 -5.14 -8.82 18.77
N PRO A 258 -3.86 -8.61 18.44
CA PRO A 258 -3.40 -7.37 17.82
C PRO A 258 -3.74 -7.22 16.32
N GLY A 259 -4.75 -7.90 15.77
CA GLY A 259 -5.01 -7.90 14.32
C GLY A 259 -5.09 -6.50 13.69
N ASP A 260 -6.10 -5.72 14.08
CA ASP A 260 -6.28 -4.38 13.52
C ASP A 260 -5.19 -3.40 14.01
N ALA A 261 -4.58 -3.66 15.17
CA ALA A 261 -3.43 -2.93 15.67
C ALA A 261 -2.16 -3.17 14.81
N MET A 262 -1.94 -4.39 14.32
CA MET A 262 -0.85 -4.76 13.41
C MET A 262 -1.04 -4.11 12.04
N ASP A 263 -2.27 -4.05 11.54
CA ASP A 263 -2.60 -3.30 10.32
C ASP A 263 -2.25 -1.81 10.47
N ALA A 264 -2.61 -1.21 11.61
CA ALA A 264 -2.27 0.18 11.92
C ALA A 264 -0.75 0.39 12.05
N ALA A 265 -0.04 -0.50 12.73
CA ALA A 265 1.43 -0.50 12.81
C ALA A 265 2.08 -0.55 11.42
N CYS A 266 1.61 -1.45 10.55
CA CYS A 266 2.06 -1.52 9.16
C CYS A 266 1.77 -0.22 8.40
N ALA A 267 0.60 0.39 8.61
CA ALA A 267 0.26 1.68 7.99
C ALA A 267 1.18 2.82 8.44
N ILE A 268 1.59 2.85 9.72
CA ILE A 268 2.56 3.82 10.26
C ILE A 268 3.92 3.65 9.58
N LEU A 269 4.46 2.43 9.52
CA LEU A 269 5.75 2.16 8.85
C LEU A 269 5.70 2.53 7.37
N ARG A 270 4.64 2.11 6.67
CA ARG A 270 4.44 2.44 5.25
C ARG A 270 4.24 3.93 5.01
N ALA A 271 3.88 4.72 6.01
CA ALA A 271 3.74 6.15 5.85
C ALA A 271 5.08 6.80 5.47
N GLY A 272 6.17 6.40 6.13
CA GLY A 272 7.53 6.84 5.81
C GLY A 272 8.09 6.24 4.53
N LEU A 273 7.83 4.96 4.26
CA LEU A 273 8.37 4.27 3.06
C LEU A 273 7.87 4.89 1.74
N LYS A 274 6.78 5.66 1.76
CA LYS A 274 6.28 6.38 0.58
C LYS A 274 7.05 7.68 0.31
N GLU A 275 7.64 8.29 1.34
CA GLU A 275 8.37 9.56 1.23
C GLU A 275 9.75 9.38 0.62
N THR A 276 10.22 10.39 -0.13
CA THR A 276 11.59 10.44 -0.70
C THR A 276 12.53 11.33 0.11
N LYS A 277 11.98 12.25 0.92
CA LYS A 277 12.73 13.18 1.76
C LYS A 277 12.65 12.73 3.23
N PRO A 278 13.67 13.03 4.07
CA PRO A 278 13.60 12.76 5.49
C PRO A 278 12.39 13.44 6.15
N GLY A 279 11.74 12.75 7.07
CA GLY A 279 10.51 13.19 7.71
C GLY A 279 10.21 12.46 9.01
N PRO A 280 9.15 12.87 9.73
CA PRO A 280 8.84 12.33 11.06
C PRO A 280 8.48 10.84 11.08
N PHE A 281 7.96 10.31 9.97
CA PHE A 281 7.62 8.89 9.81
C PHE A 281 8.67 8.11 9.01
N VAL A 282 9.73 8.76 8.53
CA VAL A 282 10.82 8.12 7.78
C VAL A 282 11.84 7.57 8.78
N PHE A 283 11.62 6.32 9.20
CA PHE A 283 12.44 5.68 10.22
C PHE A 283 13.75 5.10 9.65
N PRO A 284 14.77 4.89 10.50
CA PRO A 284 15.91 4.06 10.16
C PRO A 284 15.46 2.67 9.67
N PRO A 285 16.11 2.08 8.65
CA PRO A 285 15.74 0.78 8.09
C PRO A 285 15.61 -0.32 9.14
N GLU A 286 16.47 -0.29 10.16
CA GLU A 286 16.52 -1.26 11.25
C GLU A 286 15.20 -1.35 12.01
N ALA A 287 14.45 -0.25 12.13
CA ALA A 287 13.15 -0.26 12.79
C ALA A 287 12.12 -1.09 11.99
N THR A 288 12.11 -0.96 10.67
CA THR A 288 11.22 -1.72 9.79
C THR A 288 11.63 -3.19 9.74
N VAL A 289 12.94 -3.46 9.64
CA VAL A 289 13.49 -4.83 9.67
C VAL A 289 13.14 -5.52 10.99
N ALA A 290 13.37 -4.86 12.13
CA ALA A 290 13.07 -5.43 13.45
C ALA A 290 11.57 -5.71 13.65
N PHE A 291 10.69 -4.89 13.08
CA PHE A 291 9.26 -5.14 13.08
C PHE A 291 8.90 -6.38 12.24
N ILE A 292 9.41 -6.46 11.01
CA ILE A 292 9.16 -7.60 10.11
C ILE A 292 9.72 -8.89 10.72
N ASP A 293 10.90 -8.83 11.33
CA ASP A 293 11.57 -10.00 11.92
C ASP A 293 10.80 -10.61 13.10
N LYS A 294 9.81 -9.93 13.68
CA LYS A 294 8.94 -10.52 14.72
C LYS A 294 7.80 -11.35 14.14
N ALA A 295 7.58 -11.29 12.83
CA ALA A 295 6.45 -11.94 12.18
C ALA A 295 6.55 -13.47 12.20
N GLN A 296 5.42 -14.11 12.44
CA GLN A 296 5.21 -15.56 12.36
C GLN A 296 4.02 -15.82 11.44
N ILE A 297 3.89 -17.03 10.89
CA ILE A 297 2.71 -17.37 10.09
C ILE A 297 1.39 -17.26 10.89
N THR A 298 1.47 -17.41 12.22
CA THR A 298 0.35 -17.26 13.15
C THR A 298 0.10 -15.81 13.56
N THR A 299 0.95 -14.86 13.15
CA THR A 299 0.74 -13.45 13.46
C THR A 299 -0.55 -12.96 12.79
N PRO A 300 -1.49 -12.36 13.55
CA PRO A 300 -2.68 -11.77 12.96
C PRO A 300 -2.32 -10.75 11.87
N ARG A 301 -3.02 -10.80 10.73
CA ARG A 301 -2.77 -9.90 9.57
C ARG A 301 -1.35 -10.00 9.03
N ILE A 302 -0.76 -11.19 9.01
CA ILE A 302 0.58 -11.42 8.44
C ILE A 302 0.74 -10.84 7.02
N GLU A 303 -0.33 -10.82 6.23
CA GLU A 303 -0.40 -10.22 4.90
C GLU A 303 -0.04 -8.74 4.91
N ALA A 304 -0.44 -8.00 5.95
CA ALA A 304 -0.05 -6.61 6.11
C ALA A 304 1.46 -6.47 6.40
N ILE A 305 2.06 -7.40 7.14
CA ILE A 305 3.49 -7.36 7.41
C ILE A 305 4.29 -7.67 6.14
N ILE A 306 3.91 -8.72 5.39
CA ILE A 306 4.56 -9.05 4.10
C ILE A 306 4.34 -7.93 3.07
N GLY A 307 3.17 -7.30 3.05
CA GLY A 307 2.93 -6.12 2.23
C GLY A 307 3.83 -4.92 2.62
N THR A 308 4.20 -4.80 3.90
CA THR A 308 5.16 -3.80 4.38
C THR A 308 6.59 -4.16 3.94
N ALA A 309 6.97 -5.44 3.97
CA ALA A 309 8.23 -5.92 3.39
C ALA A 309 8.34 -5.60 1.89
N CYS A 310 7.26 -5.79 1.14
CA CYS A 310 7.15 -5.37 -0.25
C CYS A 310 7.38 -3.86 -0.43
N SER A 311 6.71 -3.02 0.38
CA SER A 311 6.92 -1.56 0.37
C SER A 311 8.35 -1.16 0.73
N PHE A 312 8.98 -1.89 1.66
CA PHE A 312 10.36 -1.67 2.09
C PHE A 312 11.34 -1.91 0.93
N VAL A 313 11.25 -3.06 0.25
CA VAL A 313 12.06 -3.34 -0.95
C VAL A 313 11.92 -2.21 -1.97
N SER A 314 10.68 -1.82 -2.31
CA SER A 314 10.45 -0.76 -3.29
C SER A 314 11.04 0.60 -2.90
N ASN A 315 11.06 0.95 -1.60
CA ASN A 315 11.68 2.19 -1.12
C ASN A 315 13.21 2.14 -1.24
N CYS A 316 13.80 1.03 -0.84
CA CYS A 316 15.24 0.80 -0.89
C CYS A 316 15.77 0.56 -2.31
N SER A 317 14.90 0.23 -3.28
CA SER A 317 15.25 0.04 -4.70
C SER A 317 15.39 1.34 -5.49
N ARG A 318 15.09 2.50 -4.90
CA ARG A 318 15.19 3.80 -5.59
C ARG A 318 16.65 4.11 -5.90
N LYS A 319 16.91 4.74 -7.05
CA LYS A 319 18.28 5.09 -7.50
C LYS A 319 19.06 5.92 -6.48
N THR A 320 18.38 6.71 -5.67
CA THR A 320 18.96 7.59 -4.65
C THR A 320 19.26 6.88 -3.32
N SER A 321 18.73 5.68 -3.11
CA SER A 321 18.89 4.93 -1.87
C SER A 321 20.21 4.15 -1.87
N PRO A 322 20.92 4.08 -0.72
CA PRO A 322 22.08 3.21 -0.60
C PRO A 322 21.66 1.74 -0.72
N HIS A 323 22.57 0.91 -1.24
CA HIS A 323 22.36 -0.53 -1.35
C HIS A 323 22.36 -1.19 0.04
N MET A 324 21.19 -1.67 0.49
CA MET A 324 20.95 -2.21 1.83
C MET A 324 20.97 -3.74 1.85
N PHE A 325 22.13 -4.34 1.60
CA PHE A 325 22.25 -5.80 1.46
C PHE A 325 21.84 -6.56 2.73
N ASN A 326 22.34 -6.17 3.90
CA ASN A 326 22.13 -6.91 5.15
C ASN A 326 20.66 -6.84 5.62
N GLU A 327 20.07 -5.66 5.53
CA GLU A 327 18.67 -5.40 5.86
C GLU A 327 17.74 -6.22 4.96
N MET A 328 18.03 -6.25 3.65
CA MET A 328 17.27 -7.05 2.70
C MET A 328 17.43 -8.55 2.91
N CYS A 329 18.63 -9.03 3.28
CA CYS A 329 18.82 -10.42 3.68
C CYS A 329 17.98 -10.79 4.90
N ALA A 330 17.93 -9.92 5.93
CA ALA A 330 17.10 -10.16 7.11
C ALA A 330 15.61 -10.25 6.76
N VAL A 331 15.11 -9.31 5.94
CA VAL A 331 13.71 -9.32 5.47
C VAL A 331 13.44 -10.55 4.61
N TYR A 332 14.34 -10.90 3.69
CA TYR A 332 14.21 -12.10 2.86
C TYR A 332 14.11 -13.37 3.70
N ASN A 333 15.00 -13.56 4.68
CA ASN A 333 15.00 -14.75 5.53
C ASN A 333 13.66 -14.93 6.26
N ARG A 334 13.06 -13.81 6.71
CA ARG A 334 11.75 -13.83 7.36
C ARG A 334 10.62 -14.20 6.40
N VAL A 335 10.59 -13.62 5.20
CA VAL A 335 9.59 -13.96 4.17
C VAL A 335 9.75 -15.42 3.71
N ALA A 336 10.99 -15.88 3.55
CA ALA A 336 11.30 -17.26 3.19
C ALA A 336 10.80 -18.25 4.27
N LEU A 337 10.96 -17.93 5.55
CA LEU A 337 10.40 -18.72 6.65
C LEU A 337 8.86 -18.80 6.57
N VAL A 338 8.19 -17.67 6.29
CA VAL A 338 6.73 -17.65 6.10
C VAL A 338 6.31 -18.52 4.92
N MET A 339 7.03 -18.46 3.79
CA MET A 339 6.78 -19.34 2.63
C MET A 339 6.94 -20.82 2.99
N GLN A 340 7.99 -21.19 3.74
CA GLN A 340 8.22 -22.56 4.18
C GLN A 340 7.10 -23.06 5.11
N GLN A 341 6.65 -22.21 6.05
CA GLN A 341 5.56 -22.53 6.97
C GLN A 341 4.20 -22.61 6.28
N LEU A 342 3.97 -21.80 5.23
CA LEU A 342 2.75 -21.84 4.44
C LEU A 342 2.63 -23.16 3.65
N GLY A 343 3.77 -23.70 3.19
CA GLY A 343 3.84 -24.96 2.48
C GLY A 343 3.18 -24.86 1.10
N ASP A 344 1.98 -25.40 0.96
CA ASP A 344 1.21 -25.31 -0.29
C ASP A 344 0.64 -23.89 -0.47
N PRO A 345 0.97 -23.18 -1.56
CA PRO A 345 0.39 -21.87 -1.88
C PRO A 345 -1.14 -21.83 -1.91
N ALA A 346 -1.81 -22.96 -2.09
CA ALA A 346 -3.27 -23.06 -2.05
C ALA A 346 -3.87 -22.87 -0.64
N ASN A 347 -3.08 -23.06 0.42
CA ASN A 347 -3.53 -22.90 1.81
C ASN A 347 -3.93 -21.44 2.10
N ASP A 348 -3.17 -20.49 1.57
CA ASP A 348 -3.48 -19.06 1.61
C ASP A 348 -2.98 -18.38 0.31
N PRO A 349 -3.84 -18.29 -0.71
CA PRO A 349 -3.47 -17.69 -1.98
C PRO A 349 -3.14 -16.20 -1.90
N GLN A 350 -3.70 -15.47 -0.92
CA GLN A 350 -3.44 -14.05 -0.77
C GLN A 350 -2.03 -13.81 -0.20
N LEU A 351 -1.67 -14.56 0.84
CA LEU A 351 -0.33 -14.53 1.41
C LEU A 351 0.72 -15.04 0.41
N ALA A 352 0.43 -16.12 -0.31
CA ALA A 352 1.30 -16.64 -1.36
C ALA A 352 1.55 -15.60 -2.46
N GLN A 353 0.51 -14.85 -2.86
CA GLN A 353 0.65 -13.77 -3.84
C GLN A 353 1.63 -12.70 -3.36
N LEU A 354 1.51 -12.26 -2.10
CA LEU A 354 2.41 -11.26 -1.51
C LEU A 354 3.86 -11.76 -1.44
N CYS A 355 4.07 -13.04 -1.15
CA CYS A 355 5.40 -13.64 -1.17
C CYS A 355 6.02 -13.63 -2.58
N ILE A 356 5.25 -13.98 -3.62
CA ILE A 356 5.74 -13.90 -5.01
C ILE A 356 6.03 -12.44 -5.41
N ASP A 357 5.14 -11.51 -5.05
CA ASP A 357 5.32 -10.09 -5.34
C ASP A 357 6.59 -9.54 -4.65
N PHE A 358 6.90 -10.01 -3.44
CA PHE A 358 8.15 -9.72 -2.74
C PHE A 358 9.37 -10.25 -3.50
N LEU A 359 9.37 -11.53 -3.90
CA LEU A 359 10.45 -12.13 -4.67
C LEU A 359 10.64 -11.43 -6.03
N GLN A 360 9.56 -11.05 -6.70
CA GLN A 360 9.60 -10.32 -7.97
C GLN A 360 10.28 -8.95 -7.82
N ARG A 361 10.05 -8.24 -6.70
CA ARG A 361 10.72 -6.96 -6.42
C ARG A 361 12.21 -7.15 -6.15
N LEU A 362 12.58 -8.17 -5.37
CA LEU A 362 13.99 -8.52 -5.16
C LEU A 362 14.68 -8.89 -6.47
N LEU A 363 14.02 -9.67 -7.32
CA LEU A 363 14.57 -10.08 -8.61
C LEU A 363 15.00 -8.91 -9.50
N VAL A 364 14.28 -7.78 -9.42
CA VAL A 364 14.56 -6.58 -10.24
C VAL A 364 15.64 -5.68 -9.63
N SER A 365 15.70 -5.56 -8.30
CA SER A 365 16.54 -4.54 -7.65
C SER A 365 17.58 -5.07 -6.67
N TYR A 366 17.42 -6.29 -6.19
CA TYR A 366 18.23 -6.94 -5.16
C TYR A 366 18.46 -8.42 -5.53
N LEU A 367 18.88 -8.64 -6.79
CA LEU A 367 19.15 -9.98 -7.33
C LEU A 367 20.24 -10.72 -6.53
N ASP A 368 21.24 -9.97 -6.08
CA ASP A 368 22.31 -10.45 -5.22
C ASP A 368 21.78 -10.98 -3.89
N VAL A 369 20.79 -10.33 -3.28
CA VAL A 369 20.13 -10.81 -2.05
C VAL A 369 19.32 -12.08 -2.32
N LEU A 370 18.54 -12.13 -3.40
CA LEU A 370 17.75 -13.31 -3.75
C LEU A 370 18.62 -14.56 -3.97
N LEU A 371 19.86 -14.38 -4.43
CA LEU A 371 20.79 -15.45 -4.78
C LEU A 371 21.96 -15.61 -3.77
N ALA A 372 21.94 -14.87 -2.67
CA ALA A 372 22.88 -15.00 -1.55
C ALA A 372 22.68 -16.25 -0.67
N PRO A 373 21.44 -16.71 -0.35
CA PRO A 373 21.18 -17.84 0.54
C PRO A 373 21.79 -19.15 0.04
N SER A 374 21.71 -20.22 0.83
CA SER A 374 22.17 -21.55 0.43
C SER A 374 21.41 -22.10 -0.79
N ASP A 375 22.00 -23.10 -1.48
CA ASP A 375 21.37 -23.72 -2.65
C ASP A 375 20.01 -24.35 -2.29
N GLU A 376 19.88 -24.90 -1.07
CA GLU A 376 18.63 -25.49 -0.56
C GLU A 376 17.53 -24.44 -0.36
N GLU A 377 17.88 -23.27 0.19
CA GLU A 377 16.93 -22.17 0.41
C GLU A 377 16.46 -21.55 -0.91
N ILE A 378 17.38 -21.34 -1.86
CA ILE A 378 17.03 -20.89 -3.20
C ILE A 378 16.12 -21.93 -3.87
N ALA A 379 16.46 -23.22 -3.73
CA ALA A 379 15.66 -24.28 -4.30
C ALA A 379 14.24 -24.32 -3.72
N ALA A 380 14.09 -24.15 -2.41
CA ALA A 380 12.79 -24.06 -1.75
C ALA A 380 11.97 -22.87 -2.26
N ALA A 381 12.59 -21.69 -2.41
CA ALA A 381 11.92 -20.51 -2.94
C ALA A 381 11.47 -20.70 -4.40
N MET A 382 12.34 -21.24 -5.27
CA MET A 382 11.99 -21.53 -6.67
C MET A 382 10.87 -22.56 -6.76
N GLN A 383 10.93 -23.63 -5.95
CA GLN A 383 9.91 -24.67 -5.91
C GLN A 383 8.56 -24.11 -5.46
N PHE A 384 8.53 -23.20 -4.48
CA PHE A 384 7.32 -22.50 -4.08
C PHE A 384 6.69 -21.73 -5.25
N VAL A 385 7.49 -20.99 -6.02
CA VAL A 385 6.99 -20.27 -7.20
C VAL A 385 6.49 -21.23 -8.29
N ILE A 386 7.11 -22.39 -8.47
CA ILE A 386 6.61 -23.44 -9.38
C ILE A 386 5.26 -23.99 -8.90
N ASN A 387 5.11 -24.25 -7.59
CA ASN A 387 3.85 -24.71 -7.03
C ASN A 387 2.72 -23.70 -7.27
N CYS A 388 3.00 -22.40 -7.17
CA CYS A 388 2.06 -21.33 -7.55
C CYS A 388 1.65 -21.38 -9.03
N MET A 389 2.54 -21.82 -9.93
CA MET A 389 2.25 -22.00 -11.36
C MET A 389 1.43 -23.26 -11.65
N VAL A 390 1.62 -24.32 -10.87
CA VAL A 390 0.89 -25.59 -11.04
C VAL A 390 -0.51 -25.52 -10.44
N GLY A 391 -0.72 -24.73 -9.38
CA GLY A 391 -1.99 -24.61 -8.70
C GLY A 391 -3.14 -24.04 -9.54
N ASP A 392 -4.36 -24.17 -9.01
CA ASP A 392 -5.61 -23.78 -9.67
C ASP A 392 -5.93 -22.28 -9.56
N ALA A 393 -5.18 -21.52 -8.75
CA ALA A 393 -5.40 -20.09 -8.54
C ALA A 393 -4.83 -19.25 -9.72
N PRO A 394 -5.67 -18.63 -10.56
CA PRO A 394 -5.20 -17.97 -11.79
C PRO A 394 -4.26 -16.78 -11.54
N MET A 395 -4.47 -16.06 -10.44
CA MET A 395 -3.61 -14.92 -10.07
C MET A 395 -2.21 -15.36 -9.67
N LEU A 396 -2.08 -16.41 -8.86
CA LEU A 396 -0.78 -16.98 -8.48
C LEU A 396 -0.01 -17.47 -9.69
N LYS A 397 -0.70 -18.17 -10.59
CA LYS A 397 -0.12 -18.67 -11.85
C LYS A 397 0.41 -17.53 -12.71
N ARG A 398 -0.34 -16.43 -12.83
CA ARG A 398 0.10 -15.24 -13.57
C ARG A 398 1.34 -14.60 -12.94
N ASN A 399 1.37 -14.47 -11.61
CA ASN A 399 2.51 -13.85 -10.92
C ASN A 399 3.76 -14.74 -11.01
N ALA A 400 3.61 -16.07 -10.86
CA ALA A 400 4.69 -17.03 -11.06
C ALA A 400 5.24 -16.99 -12.50
N CYS A 401 4.37 -16.87 -13.52
CA CYS A 401 4.80 -16.72 -14.91
C CYS A 401 5.61 -15.43 -15.12
N SER A 402 5.20 -14.32 -14.51
CA SER A 402 5.93 -13.05 -14.56
C SER A 402 7.30 -13.13 -13.90
N PHE A 403 7.39 -13.83 -12.78
CA PHE A 403 8.63 -14.09 -12.07
C PHE A 403 9.63 -14.85 -12.96
N PHE A 404 9.21 -15.98 -13.53
CA PHE A 404 10.08 -16.76 -14.40
C PHE A 404 10.41 -16.06 -15.71
N GLU A 405 9.49 -15.26 -16.30
CA GLU A 405 9.79 -14.42 -17.46
C GLU A 405 10.93 -13.46 -17.15
N THR A 406 10.89 -12.80 -15.99
CA THR A 406 11.93 -11.87 -15.54
C THR A 406 13.25 -12.60 -15.29
N LEU A 407 13.22 -13.72 -14.55
CA LEU A 407 14.43 -14.49 -14.22
C LEU A 407 15.12 -15.03 -15.47
N LEU A 408 14.35 -15.53 -16.45
CA LEU A 408 14.87 -15.98 -17.74
C LEU A 408 15.47 -14.83 -18.56
N GLY A 409 14.88 -13.63 -18.46
CA GLY A 409 15.43 -12.41 -19.05
C GLY A 409 16.79 -12.05 -18.46
N LEU A 410 16.96 -12.16 -17.13
CA LEU A 410 18.22 -11.93 -16.44
C LEU A 410 19.25 -13.03 -16.75
N ALA A 411 18.81 -14.29 -16.87
CA ALA A 411 19.67 -15.42 -17.24
C ALA A 411 20.06 -15.44 -18.74
N ASN A 412 19.65 -14.44 -19.53
CA ASN A 412 20.01 -14.36 -20.93
C ASN A 412 21.51 -14.08 -21.09
N PRO A 413 22.28 -14.94 -21.80
CA PRO A 413 23.73 -14.78 -21.93
C PRO A 413 24.14 -13.45 -22.57
N ARG A 414 23.23 -12.83 -23.35
CA ARG A 414 23.45 -11.54 -23.99
C ARG A 414 23.40 -10.36 -23.03
N THR A 415 22.69 -10.48 -21.91
CA THR A 415 22.52 -9.39 -20.92
C THR A 415 23.13 -9.73 -19.56
N ALA A 416 23.55 -10.99 -19.34
CA ALA A 416 24.10 -11.44 -18.07
C ALA A 416 25.34 -10.65 -17.59
N HIS A 417 26.09 -10.02 -18.50
CA HIS A 417 27.28 -9.25 -18.18
C HIS A 417 27.01 -7.91 -17.47
N THR A 418 25.76 -7.43 -17.48
CA THR A 418 25.35 -6.19 -16.80
C THR A 418 24.81 -6.42 -15.39
N LEU A 419 24.83 -7.66 -14.90
CA LEU A 419 24.26 -8.04 -13.61
C LEU A 419 25.25 -7.81 -12.46
N PRO A 420 24.75 -7.52 -11.25
CA PRO A 420 25.58 -7.49 -10.06
C PRO A 420 26.21 -8.87 -9.80
N PRO A 421 27.38 -8.92 -9.15
CA PRO A 421 28.00 -10.18 -8.77
C PRO A 421 27.10 -10.92 -7.76
N CYS A 422 26.65 -12.12 -8.13
CA CYS A 422 25.81 -12.98 -7.29
C CYS A 422 26.59 -14.25 -6.93
N ARG A 423 26.31 -14.84 -5.75
CA ARG A 423 26.91 -16.13 -5.35
C ARG A 423 26.62 -17.22 -6.37
N VAL A 424 25.36 -17.28 -6.83
CA VAL A 424 24.91 -18.20 -7.87
C VAL A 424 24.46 -17.40 -9.09
N PRO A 425 24.97 -17.70 -10.30
CA PRO A 425 24.48 -17.05 -11.52
C PRO A 425 23.02 -17.42 -11.81
N PRO A 426 22.16 -16.51 -12.30
CA PRO A 426 20.79 -16.82 -12.69
C PRO A 426 20.67 -18.00 -13.67
N LEU A 427 21.64 -18.15 -14.57
CA LEU A 427 21.70 -19.28 -15.50
C LEU A 427 21.81 -20.64 -14.81
N ALA A 428 22.56 -20.72 -13.70
CA ALA A 428 22.69 -21.95 -12.94
C ALA A 428 21.34 -22.34 -12.29
N ILE A 429 20.60 -21.35 -11.78
CA ILE A 429 19.24 -21.56 -11.26
C ILE A 429 18.29 -22.05 -12.35
N ILE A 430 18.27 -21.39 -13.51
CA ILE A 430 17.44 -21.81 -14.65
C ILE A 430 17.79 -23.24 -15.09
N THR A 431 19.06 -23.60 -15.10
CA THR A 431 19.50 -24.95 -15.46
C THR A 431 19.00 -25.99 -14.46
N ALA A 432 19.12 -25.71 -13.15
CA ALA A 432 18.64 -26.61 -12.09
C ALA A 432 17.11 -26.79 -12.11
N PHE A 433 16.36 -25.75 -12.46
CA PHE A 433 14.89 -25.75 -12.48
C PHE A 433 14.28 -25.94 -13.87
N ALA A 434 15.08 -26.27 -14.90
CA ALA A 434 14.60 -26.38 -16.28
C ALA A 434 13.54 -27.48 -16.45
N THR A 435 13.75 -28.66 -15.86
CA THR A 435 12.79 -29.77 -15.87
C THR A 435 11.46 -29.40 -15.19
N PRO A 436 11.42 -29.01 -13.90
CA PRO A 436 10.16 -28.72 -13.23
C PRO A 436 9.42 -27.51 -13.85
N LEU A 437 10.13 -26.48 -14.30
CA LEU A 437 9.53 -25.35 -15.01
C LEU A 437 8.91 -25.79 -16.35
N SER A 438 9.66 -26.53 -17.17
CA SER A 438 9.17 -27.00 -18.48
C SER A 438 7.96 -27.91 -18.32
N ARG A 439 8.00 -28.81 -17.33
CA ARG A 439 6.88 -29.69 -17.00
C ARG A 439 5.65 -28.90 -16.57
N ALA A 440 5.81 -27.91 -15.66
CA ALA A 440 4.71 -27.06 -15.23
C ALA A 440 4.05 -26.31 -16.40
N LEU A 441 4.85 -25.77 -17.32
CA LEU A 441 4.34 -25.09 -18.53
C LEU A 441 3.60 -26.07 -19.45
N ILE A 442 4.23 -27.20 -19.79
CA ILE A 442 3.67 -28.18 -20.71
C ILE A 442 2.40 -28.81 -20.16
N PHE A 443 2.33 -29.14 -18.87
CA PHE A 443 1.13 -29.75 -18.27
C PHE A 443 -0.03 -28.75 -18.22
N ASN A 444 0.24 -27.48 -17.88
CA ASN A 444 -0.74 -26.41 -17.97
C ASN A 444 -1.28 -26.25 -19.40
N MET A 445 -0.39 -26.18 -20.40
CA MET A 445 -0.75 -26.08 -21.81
C MET A 445 -1.43 -27.35 -22.34
N GLY A 446 -1.12 -28.51 -21.75
CA GLY A 446 -1.71 -29.82 -22.01
C GLY A 446 -3.11 -30.03 -21.45
N GLY A 447 -3.69 -29.01 -20.80
CA GLY A 447 -5.11 -28.98 -20.48
C GLY A 447 -5.48 -28.68 -19.02
N LEU A 448 -4.49 -28.51 -18.14
CA LEU A 448 -4.73 -28.09 -16.75
C LEU A 448 -5.06 -26.59 -16.63
N ALA A 449 -4.54 -25.76 -17.53
CA ALA A 449 -4.83 -24.32 -17.49
C ALA A 449 -6.19 -23.97 -18.11
N GLN A 450 -6.76 -22.86 -17.66
CA GLN A 450 -7.89 -22.20 -18.30
C GLN A 450 -7.43 -21.40 -19.54
N ARG A 451 -8.33 -21.17 -20.50
CA ARG A 451 -8.02 -20.44 -21.74
C ARG A 451 -7.45 -19.03 -21.49
N SER A 452 -7.97 -18.34 -20.48
CA SER A 452 -7.53 -17.01 -20.06
C SER A 452 -6.09 -16.98 -19.55
N GLU A 453 -5.57 -18.11 -19.05
CA GLU A 453 -4.24 -18.21 -18.44
C GLU A 453 -3.12 -18.44 -19.47
N ILE A 454 -3.47 -18.95 -20.66
CA ILE A 454 -2.51 -19.34 -21.71
C ILE A 454 -1.58 -18.19 -22.08
N GLU A 455 -2.10 -16.96 -22.14
CA GLU A 455 -1.29 -15.79 -22.47
C GLU A 455 -0.19 -15.54 -21.43
N SER A 456 -0.51 -15.75 -20.15
CA SER A 456 0.47 -15.63 -19.06
C SER A 456 1.50 -16.75 -19.13
N LEU A 457 1.08 -17.99 -19.37
CA LEU A 457 1.98 -19.16 -19.50
C LEU A 457 2.95 -19.03 -20.71
N CYS A 458 2.53 -18.34 -21.76
CA CYS A 458 3.38 -18.09 -22.93
C CYS A 458 4.53 -17.11 -22.64
N LYS A 459 4.47 -16.33 -21.55
CA LYS A 459 5.54 -15.39 -21.17
C LYS A 459 6.85 -16.12 -20.84
N PRO A 460 6.93 -16.97 -19.79
CA PRO A 460 8.13 -17.73 -19.49
C PRO A 460 8.50 -18.72 -20.59
N LEU A 461 7.54 -19.34 -21.30
CA LEU A 461 7.84 -20.23 -22.44
C LEU A 461 8.64 -19.50 -23.53
N ARG A 462 8.17 -18.31 -23.95
CA ARG A 462 8.86 -17.53 -24.97
C ARG A 462 10.24 -17.09 -24.50
N ALA A 463 10.34 -16.64 -23.24
CA ALA A 463 11.61 -16.26 -22.64
C ALA A 463 12.61 -17.42 -22.61
N LEU A 464 12.16 -18.64 -22.26
CA LEU A 464 12.98 -19.86 -22.22
C LEU A 464 13.49 -20.24 -23.61
N VAL A 465 12.60 -20.29 -24.59
CA VAL A 465 12.96 -20.65 -25.98
C VAL A 465 13.91 -19.61 -26.60
N PHE A 466 13.74 -18.33 -26.27
CA PHE A 466 14.57 -17.26 -26.79
C PHE A 466 15.96 -17.21 -26.13
N SER A 467 16.01 -17.30 -24.79
CA SER A 467 17.24 -17.16 -24.02
C SER A 467 18.09 -18.43 -24.03
N GLN A 468 17.47 -19.60 -23.96
CA GLN A 468 18.13 -20.90 -23.77
C GLN A 468 17.55 -22.00 -24.67
N PRO A 469 17.66 -21.89 -26.01
CA PRO A 469 16.99 -22.80 -26.94
C PRO A 469 17.41 -24.28 -26.79
N GLY A 470 18.65 -24.54 -26.39
CA GLY A 470 19.14 -25.89 -26.14
C GLY A 470 18.46 -26.55 -24.93
N LEU A 471 18.41 -25.85 -23.79
CA LEU A 471 17.71 -26.30 -22.59
C LEU A 471 16.20 -26.43 -22.85
N ALA A 472 15.61 -25.45 -23.54
CA ALA A 472 14.20 -25.44 -23.89
C ALA A 472 13.80 -26.70 -24.67
N LYS A 473 14.57 -27.06 -25.72
CA LYS A 473 14.27 -28.24 -26.53
C LYS A 473 14.23 -29.52 -25.68
N ALA A 474 15.28 -29.77 -24.91
CA ALA A 474 15.41 -31.01 -24.14
C ALA A 474 14.27 -31.17 -23.11
N HIS A 475 14.02 -30.15 -22.30
CA HIS A 475 13.08 -30.25 -21.18
C HIS A 475 11.60 -30.06 -21.58
N LEU A 476 11.31 -29.32 -22.65
CA LEU A 476 9.95 -29.27 -23.19
C LEU A 476 9.58 -30.59 -23.87
N GLU A 477 10.53 -31.25 -24.55
CA GLU A 477 10.33 -32.58 -25.13
C GLU A 477 10.08 -33.62 -24.03
N GLU A 478 10.90 -33.60 -22.97
CA GLU A 478 10.73 -34.44 -21.78
C GLU A 478 9.33 -34.29 -21.17
N GLY A 479 8.87 -33.04 -20.93
CA GLY A 479 7.54 -32.78 -20.38
C GLY A 479 6.39 -33.19 -21.30
N LEU A 480 6.57 -33.12 -22.63
CA LEU A 480 5.55 -33.56 -23.60
C LEU A 480 5.43 -35.09 -23.66
N MET A 481 6.56 -35.78 -23.56
CA MET A 481 6.64 -37.25 -23.61
C MET A 481 6.41 -37.91 -22.25
N ASP A 482 6.18 -37.11 -21.21
CA ASP A 482 5.89 -37.61 -19.86
C ASP A 482 4.64 -38.51 -19.86
N PRO A 483 4.72 -39.72 -19.26
CA PRO A 483 3.57 -40.62 -19.14
C PRO A 483 2.39 -40.01 -18.36
N GLN A 484 2.65 -39.04 -17.48
CA GLN A 484 1.64 -38.33 -16.69
C GLN A 484 1.08 -37.10 -17.41
N PHE A 485 1.35 -36.94 -18.71
CA PHE A 485 0.85 -35.81 -19.49
C PHE A 485 -0.69 -35.73 -19.41
N PRO A 486 -1.30 -34.55 -19.16
CA PRO A 486 -2.71 -34.46 -18.74
C PRO A 486 -3.77 -34.83 -19.79
N SER A 487 -3.44 -34.82 -21.09
CA SER A 487 -4.40 -35.08 -22.15
C SER A 487 -4.13 -36.38 -22.89
N THR A 488 -5.19 -37.16 -23.09
CA THR A 488 -5.22 -38.38 -23.91
C THR A 488 -5.64 -38.11 -25.37
N ASN A 489 -5.99 -36.86 -25.70
CA ASN A 489 -6.53 -36.48 -27.02
C ASN A 489 -5.46 -36.21 -28.07
N VAL A 490 -4.19 -36.11 -27.66
CA VAL A 490 -3.05 -35.81 -28.54
C VAL A 490 -2.04 -36.94 -28.51
N GLY A 491 -1.61 -37.38 -29.68
CA GLY A 491 -0.59 -38.40 -29.85
C GLY A 491 0.83 -37.82 -29.86
N GLU A 492 1.81 -38.71 -30.00
CA GLU A 492 3.23 -38.35 -30.07
C GLU A 492 3.54 -37.46 -31.28
N LYS A 493 2.83 -37.64 -32.39
CA LYS A 493 2.99 -36.85 -33.62
C LYS A 493 2.59 -35.39 -33.39
N GLU A 494 1.41 -35.15 -32.81
CA GLU A 494 0.90 -33.81 -32.52
C GLU A 494 1.82 -33.08 -31.53
N LYS A 495 2.29 -33.78 -30.50
CA LYS A 495 3.26 -33.26 -29.53
C LYS A 495 4.58 -32.82 -30.18
N ARG A 496 5.14 -33.65 -31.09
CA ARG A 496 6.35 -33.29 -31.85
C ARG A 496 6.15 -32.09 -32.77
N VAL A 497 5.01 -32.01 -33.46
CA VAL A 497 4.67 -30.87 -34.33
C VAL A 497 4.54 -29.59 -33.51
N PHE A 498 3.86 -29.65 -32.36
CA PHE A 498 3.75 -28.52 -31.43
C PHE A 498 5.14 -28.02 -30.99
N LEU A 499 6.00 -28.92 -30.52
CA LEU A 499 7.36 -28.57 -30.11
C LEU A 499 8.17 -27.91 -31.24
N ALA A 500 8.11 -28.48 -32.44
CA ALA A 500 8.80 -27.92 -33.61
C ALA A 500 8.30 -26.50 -33.95
N LYS A 501 6.97 -26.28 -33.94
CA LYS A 501 6.37 -24.95 -34.15
C LYS A 501 6.84 -23.96 -33.07
N VAL A 502 6.80 -24.33 -31.79
CA VAL A 502 7.21 -23.47 -30.67
C VAL A 502 8.69 -23.09 -30.76
N LEU A 503 9.58 -24.05 -31.02
CA LEU A 503 11.02 -23.79 -31.15
C LEU A 503 11.35 -22.96 -32.40
N GLY A 504 10.65 -23.22 -33.52
CA GLY A 504 10.83 -22.48 -34.77
C GLY A 504 10.48 -20.99 -34.65
N LEU A 505 9.53 -20.64 -33.78
CA LEU A 505 9.10 -19.27 -33.53
C LEU A 505 10.09 -18.45 -32.68
N ARG A 506 11.07 -19.10 -32.04
CA ARG A 506 12.15 -18.44 -31.26
C ARG A 506 11.66 -17.36 -30.29
N GLY A 507 10.55 -17.62 -29.58
CA GLY A 507 9.95 -16.69 -28.62
C GLY A 507 9.07 -15.58 -29.22
N GLY A 508 8.71 -15.67 -30.51
CA GLY A 508 7.82 -14.71 -31.17
C GLY A 508 6.41 -14.66 -30.57
N ARG A 509 5.68 -13.55 -30.80
CA ARG A 509 4.29 -13.38 -30.30
C ARG A 509 3.33 -14.44 -30.84
N GLN A 510 3.60 -14.98 -32.03
CA GLN A 510 2.80 -16.06 -32.64
C GLN A 510 2.81 -17.35 -31.81
N THR A 511 3.75 -17.54 -30.87
CA THR A 511 3.76 -18.70 -29.97
C THR A 511 2.45 -18.81 -29.19
N VAL A 512 1.81 -17.69 -28.84
CA VAL A 512 0.51 -17.69 -28.15
C VAL A 512 -0.57 -18.37 -28.98
N VAL A 513 -0.57 -18.18 -30.30
CA VAL A 513 -1.55 -18.80 -31.21
C VAL A 513 -1.34 -20.31 -31.26
N VAL A 514 -0.08 -20.75 -31.48
CA VAL A 514 0.29 -22.17 -31.52
C VAL A 514 -0.05 -22.88 -30.20
N VAL A 515 0.18 -22.24 -29.06
CA VAL A 515 -0.16 -22.79 -27.75
C VAL A 515 -1.68 -22.86 -27.55
N LYS A 516 -2.45 -21.84 -27.97
CA LYS A 516 -3.91 -21.86 -27.89
C LYS A 516 -4.53 -22.99 -28.73
N GLU A 517 -4.01 -23.22 -29.93
CA GLU A 517 -4.42 -24.33 -30.80
C GLU A 517 -4.09 -25.69 -30.17
N PHE A 518 -2.87 -25.85 -29.66
CA PHE A 518 -2.45 -27.10 -29.01
C PHE A 518 -3.25 -27.40 -27.74
N TRP A 519 -3.50 -26.38 -26.91
CA TRP A 519 -4.36 -26.50 -25.74
C TRP A 519 -5.79 -26.88 -26.14
N ALA A 520 -6.33 -26.31 -27.22
CA ALA A 520 -7.68 -26.62 -27.70
C ALA A 520 -7.82 -28.07 -28.16
N LEU A 521 -6.79 -28.63 -28.83
CA LEU A 521 -6.69 -30.05 -29.14
C LEU A 521 -6.65 -30.89 -27.86
N CYS A 522 -5.80 -30.51 -26.90
CA CYS A 522 -5.65 -31.24 -25.65
C CYS A 522 -6.97 -31.32 -24.87
N LYS A 523 -7.77 -30.24 -24.87
CA LYS A 523 -9.11 -30.21 -24.27
C LYS A 523 -10.20 -30.92 -25.09
N GLY A 524 -9.91 -31.35 -26.32
CA GLY A 524 -10.89 -31.97 -27.23
C GLY A 524 -11.91 -30.99 -27.81
N THR A 525 -11.59 -29.69 -27.82
CA THR A 525 -12.49 -28.63 -28.35
C THR A 525 -12.35 -28.41 -29.86
N VAL A 526 -11.33 -29.01 -30.48
CA VAL A 526 -11.05 -28.98 -31.92
C VAL A 526 -10.60 -30.37 -32.35
N THR A 527 -11.05 -30.84 -33.52
CA THR A 527 -10.88 -32.24 -33.98
C THR A 527 -9.61 -32.52 -34.81
N SER A 528 -8.85 -31.51 -35.24
CA SER A 528 -7.58 -31.72 -35.97
C SER A 528 -6.68 -30.48 -36.01
N PHE A 529 -5.36 -30.72 -35.99
CA PHE A 529 -4.31 -29.73 -36.31
C PHE A 529 -4.10 -29.73 -37.83
N GLU A 530 -4.38 -28.62 -38.52
CA GLU A 530 -3.85 -28.38 -39.87
C GLU A 530 -2.51 -27.61 -39.80
#